data_AF-A0A934LVU6-F1
#
_entry.id   AF-A0A934LVU6-F1
#
_cell.length_a   1.000
_cell.length_b   1.000
_cell.length_c   1.000
_cell.angle_alpha   90.00
_cell.angle_beta   90.00
_cell.angle_gamma   90.00
#
_symmetry.space_group_name_H-M   'P 1'
#
loop_
_entity.id
_entity.type
_entity.pdbx_description
1 polymer ?
#
loop_
_entity_poly.entity_id
_entity_poly.type
_entity_poly.pdbx_seq_one_letter_code
_entity_poly.pdbx_strand_id
1 'polypeptide(L)'
;MNKLSRFPAVVAYLIPVAGWLYVFVFQRKNALAMYHLRQAVGLFVFLAAALAGWAVIAWVLAWIPYMGAVAIGLFTIVIAAYLCGAAIWILGLSHALRMREIPLPIFGRWASRLPIR
;
A
#
# COMPACT_ATOMS: atom_id res chain seq x y z
N MET A 1 24.85 -14.83 8.97
CA MET A 1 24.61 -13.55 8.26
C MET A 1 23.65 -13.81 7.12
N ASN A 2 22.40 -13.35 7.23
CA ASN A 2 21.42 -13.51 6.15
C ASN A 2 21.76 -12.54 5.02
N LYS A 3 21.93 -13.07 3.81
CA LYS A 3 22.16 -12.25 2.62
C LYS A 3 20.94 -11.35 2.40
N LEU A 4 21.16 -10.04 2.35
CA LEU A 4 20.18 -9.07 1.88
C LEU A 4 19.80 -9.46 0.45
N SER A 5 18.68 -10.15 0.28
CA SER A 5 18.17 -10.51 -1.04
C SER A 5 17.07 -9.52 -1.44
N ARG A 6 17.25 -8.92 -2.62
CA ARG A 6 16.29 -7.98 -3.21
C ARG A 6 15.01 -8.66 -3.72
N PHE A 7 15.10 -9.95 -4.06
CA PHE A 7 13.99 -10.69 -4.67
C PHE A 7 12.75 -10.76 -3.77
N PRO A 8 12.83 -11.16 -2.48
CA PRO A 8 11.68 -11.13 -1.59
C PRO A 8 11.07 -9.73 -1.40
N ALA A 9 11.90 -8.68 -1.35
CA ALA A 9 11.39 -7.32 -1.24
C ALA A 9 10.59 -6.88 -2.47
N VAL A 10 11.03 -7.29 -3.66
CA VAL A 10 10.30 -7.04 -4.92
C VAL A 10 9.00 -7.85 -4.99
N VAL A 11 9.03 -9.12 -4.56
CA VAL A 11 7.85 -10.00 -4.50
C VAL A 11 6.74 -9.40 -3.64
N ALA A 12 7.09 -8.70 -2.55
CA ALA A 12 6.11 -8.03 -1.70
C ALA A 12 5.29 -6.94 -2.43
N TYR A 13 5.83 -6.34 -3.49
CA TYR A 13 5.12 -5.34 -4.31
C TYR A 13 4.39 -5.93 -5.51
N LEU A 14 4.92 -7.01 -6.12
CA LEU A 14 4.39 -7.58 -7.35
C LEU A 14 3.20 -8.51 -7.12
N ILE A 15 3.21 -9.25 -6.01
CA ILE A 15 2.16 -10.23 -5.71
C ILE A 15 1.55 -9.86 -4.35
N PRO A 16 0.57 -8.94 -4.32
CA PRO A 16 -0.16 -8.64 -3.09
C PRO A 16 -0.79 -9.92 -2.51
N VAL A 17 -0.96 -9.97 -1.19
CA VAL A 17 -1.46 -11.13 -0.45
C VAL A 17 -0.53 -12.35 -0.49
N ALA A 18 -0.36 -13.03 -1.63
CA ALA A 18 0.47 -14.24 -1.71
C ALA A 18 1.97 -13.93 -1.52
N GLY A 19 2.49 -12.87 -2.13
CA GLY A 19 3.86 -12.40 -1.91
C GLY A 19 4.06 -11.90 -0.48
N TRP A 20 3.04 -11.29 0.13
CA TRP A 20 3.11 -10.87 1.53
C TRP A 20 3.23 -12.06 2.47
N LEU A 21 2.39 -13.09 2.28
CA LEU A 21 2.43 -14.32 3.06
C LEU A 21 3.78 -15.03 2.87
N TYR A 22 4.27 -15.14 1.64
CA TYR A 22 5.58 -15.72 1.36
C TYR A 22 6.69 -15.00 2.13
N VAL A 23 6.76 -13.68 2.01
CA VAL A 23 7.78 -12.87 2.67
C VAL A 23 7.64 -12.97 4.19
N PHE A 24 6.43 -12.85 4.72
CA PHE A 24 6.14 -12.94 6.14
C PHE A 24 6.43 -14.32 6.75
N VAL A 25 6.26 -15.43 6.03
CA VAL A 25 6.50 -16.77 6.58
C VAL A 25 7.97 -17.18 6.39
N PHE A 26 8.51 -17.02 5.19
CA PHE A 26 9.80 -17.60 4.81
C PHE A 26 10.98 -16.62 4.91
N GLN A 27 10.73 -15.32 4.99
CA GLN A 27 11.77 -14.28 4.91
C GLN A 27 11.82 -13.35 6.13
N ARG A 28 11.26 -13.76 7.28
CA ARG A 28 11.26 -12.96 8.54
C ARG A 28 12.64 -12.48 8.97
N LYS A 29 13.66 -13.31 8.74
CA LYS A 29 15.05 -13.00 9.10
C LYS A 29 15.74 -12.05 8.09
N ASN A 30 15.06 -11.61 7.03
CA ASN A 30 15.58 -10.64 6.06
C ASN A 30 14.93 -9.27 6.35
N ALA A 31 15.69 -8.41 7.03
CA ALA A 31 15.23 -7.08 7.43
C ALA A 31 14.71 -6.24 6.25
N LEU A 32 15.39 -6.29 5.10
CA LEU A 32 15.02 -5.56 3.90
C LEU A 32 13.70 -6.07 3.31
N ALA A 33 13.50 -7.39 3.28
CA ALA A 33 12.23 -7.98 2.86
C ALA A 33 11.08 -7.59 3.81
N MET A 34 11.31 -7.62 5.13
CA MET A 34 10.31 -7.24 6.13
C MET A 34 9.99 -5.74 6.10
N TYR A 35 10.97 -4.91 5.77
CA TYR A 35 10.77 -3.49 5.57
C TYR A 35 9.85 -3.22 4.38
N HIS A 36 10.18 -3.77 3.21
CA HIS A 36 9.38 -3.57 2.00
C HIS A 36 8.01 -4.25 2.08
N LEU A 37 7.88 -5.35 2.82
CA LEU A 37 6.59 -5.93 3.16
C LEU A 37 5.68 -4.94 3.88
N ARG A 38 6.18 -4.29 4.94
CA ARG A 38 5.42 -3.29 5.69
C ARG A 38 5.00 -2.11 4.82
N GLN A 39 5.92 -1.61 3.99
CA GLN A 39 5.64 -0.52 3.04
C GLN A 39 4.59 -0.91 1.99
N ALA A 40 4.69 -2.12 1.43
CA ALA A 40 3.73 -2.63 0.46
C ALA A 40 2.34 -2.81 1.10
N VAL A 41 2.26 -3.46 2.25
CA VAL A 41 1.00 -3.62 3.00
C VAL A 41 0.40 -2.25 3.31
N GLY A 42 1.21 -1.30 3.79
CA GLY A 42 0.75 0.05 4.10
C GLY A 42 0.15 0.78 2.90
N LEU A 43 0.78 0.68 1.72
CA LEU A 43 0.26 1.26 0.47
C LEU A 43 -1.10 0.66 0.09
N PHE A 44 -1.21 -0.67 0.09
CA PHE A 44 -2.45 -1.33 -0.31
C PHE A 44 -3.58 -1.10 0.70
N VAL A 45 -3.28 -1.08 2.00
CA VAL A 45 -4.25 -0.72 3.04
C VAL A 45 -4.72 0.71 2.87
N PHE A 46 -3.83 1.66 2.55
CA PHE A 46 -4.20 3.05 2.27
C PHE A 46 -5.16 3.16 1.07
N LEU A 47 -4.85 2.49 -0.04
CA LEU A 47 -5.72 2.50 -1.23
C LEU A 47 -7.08 1.86 -0.96
N ALA A 48 -7.10 0.72 -0.26
CA ALA A 48 -8.34 0.07 0.16
C ALA A 48 -9.17 0.97 1.09
N ALA A 49 -8.53 1.65 2.04
CA ALA A 49 -9.20 2.58 2.95
C ALA A 49 -9.76 3.80 2.21
N ALA A 50 -9.06 4.33 1.20
CA ALA A 50 -9.55 5.44 0.38
C ALA A 50 -10.83 5.06 -0.38
N LEU A 51 -10.83 3.87 -1.01
CA LEU A 51 -12.01 3.35 -1.70
C LEU A 51 -13.17 3.07 -0.74
N ALA A 52 -12.89 2.40 0.38
CA ALA A 52 -13.89 2.07 1.39
C ALA A 52 -14.49 3.34 2.03
N GLY A 53 -13.66 4.33 2.34
CA GLY A 53 -14.08 5.62 2.88
C GLY A 53 -15.02 6.34 1.92
N TRP A 54 -14.68 6.39 0.62
CA TRP A 54 -15.59 6.91 -0.38
C TRP A 54 -16.90 6.11 -0.46
N ALA A 55 -16.85 4.78 -0.46
CA ALA A 55 -18.05 3.94 -0.57
C ALA A 55 -19.01 4.18 0.60
N VAL A 56 -18.49 4.32 1.83
CA VAL A 56 -19.30 4.66 3.02
C VAL A 56 -19.92 6.06 2.88
N ILE A 57 -19.14 7.06 2.48
CA ILE A 57 -19.64 8.43 2.27
C ILE A 57 -20.72 8.45 1.17
N ALA A 58 -20.46 7.80 0.04
CA ALA A 58 -21.38 7.70 -1.08
C ALA A 58 -22.69 7.02 -0.68
N TRP A 59 -22.61 5.95 0.13
CA TRP A 59 -23.77 5.26 0.67
C TRP A 59 -24.61 6.17 1.57
N VAL A 60 -23.98 6.96 2.45
CA VAL A 60 -24.69 7.96 3.29
C VAL A 60 -25.36 9.03 2.42
N LEU A 61 -24.64 9.57 1.44
CA LEU A 61 -25.16 10.61 0.54
C LEU A 61 -26.31 10.10 -0.35
N ALA A 62 -26.34 8.80 -0.67
CA ALA A 62 -27.40 8.21 -1.50
C ALA A 62 -28.79 8.29 -0.85
N TRP A 63 -28.87 8.43 0.47
CA TRP A 63 -30.14 8.62 1.18
C TRP A 63 -30.71 10.04 1.03
N ILE A 64 -29.92 11.00 0.55
CA ILE A 64 -30.33 12.40 0.38
C ILE A 64 -30.67 12.62 -1.11
N PRO A 65 -31.88 13.10 -1.44
CA PRO A 65 -32.25 13.43 -2.81
C PRO A 65 -31.22 14.34 -3.49
N TYR A 66 -30.91 14.07 -4.75
CA TYR A 66 -29.95 14.81 -5.60
C TYR A 66 -28.46 14.74 -5.18
N MET A 67 -28.12 14.20 -4.00
CA MET A 67 -26.72 14.11 -3.53
C MET A 67 -25.90 12.99 -4.18
N GLY A 68 -26.54 12.10 -4.95
CA GLY A 68 -25.83 11.07 -5.74
C GLY A 68 -24.79 11.67 -6.69
N ALA A 69 -25.06 12.84 -7.29
CA ALA A 69 -24.11 13.53 -8.16
C ALA A 69 -22.84 13.96 -7.40
N VAL A 70 -22.99 14.41 -6.15
CA VAL A 70 -21.86 14.77 -5.27
C VAL A 70 -21.04 13.54 -4.93
N ALA A 71 -21.69 12.41 -4.61
CA ALA A 71 -21.00 11.15 -4.34
C ALA A 71 -20.16 10.68 -5.54
N ILE A 72 -20.69 10.78 -6.76
CA ILE A 72 -19.94 10.49 -7.99
C ILE A 72 -18.75 11.44 -8.14
N GLY A 73 -18.96 12.75 -7.90
CA GLY A 73 -17.89 13.74 -7.93
C GLY A 73 -16.75 13.44 -6.95
N LEU A 74 -17.07 12.99 -5.74
CA LEU A 74 -16.08 12.61 -4.72
C LEU A 74 -15.21 11.41 -5.15
N PHE A 75 -15.66 10.59 -6.10
CA PHE A 75 -14.87 9.48 -6.61
C PHE A 75 -13.57 9.95 -7.30
N THR A 76 -13.52 11.21 -7.76
CA THR A 76 -12.29 11.81 -8.31
C THR A 76 -11.13 11.80 -7.31
N ILE A 77 -11.41 11.89 -6.01
CA ILE A 77 -10.40 11.78 -4.94
C ILE A 77 -9.83 10.36 -4.89
N VAL A 78 -10.67 9.34 -5.07
CA VAL A 78 -10.23 7.94 -5.13
C VAL A 78 -9.34 7.73 -6.36
N ILE A 79 -9.74 8.26 -7.52
CA ILE A 79 -8.93 8.21 -8.74
C ILE A 79 -7.55 8.86 -8.49
N ALA A 80 -7.52 10.06 -7.92
CA ALA A 80 -6.27 10.75 -7.59
C ALA A 80 -5.41 9.93 -6.62
N ALA A 81 -6.01 9.35 -5.58
CA ALA A 81 -5.31 8.48 -4.63
C ALA A 81 -4.69 7.25 -5.32
N TYR A 82 -5.38 6.63 -6.27
CA TYR A 82 -4.87 5.49 -7.04
C TYR A 82 -3.76 5.89 -8.02
N LEU A 83 -3.85 7.04 -8.67
CA LEU A 83 -2.78 7.56 -9.54
C LEU A 83 -1.51 7.87 -8.74
N CYS A 84 -1.64 8.58 -7.61
CA CYS A 84 -0.53 8.81 -6.70
C CYS A 84 0.00 7.49 -6.11
N GLY A 85 -0.90 6.57 -5.75
CA GLY A 85 -0.55 5.24 -5.25
C GLY A 85 0.25 4.43 -6.26
N ALA A 86 -0.09 4.48 -7.54
CA ALA A 86 0.67 3.84 -8.61
C ALA A 86 2.08 4.42 -8.76
N ALA A 87 2.22 5.76 -8.69
CA ALA A 87 3.53 6.40 -8.68
C ALA A 87 4.37 5.99 -7.45
N ILE A 88 3.75 5.95 -6.28
CA ILE A 88 4.39 5.51 -5.02
C ILE A 88 4.76 4.03 -5.08
N TRP A 89 3.94 3.19 -5.70
CA TRP A 89 4.22 1.77 -5.93
C TRP A 89 5.49 1.59 -6.76
N ILE A 90 5.61 2.32 -7.87
CA ILE A 90 6.82 2.31 -8.72
C ILE A 90 8.05 2.77 -7.91
N LEU A 91 7.92 3.83 -7.10
CA LEU A 91 9.00 4.29 -6.23
C LEU A 91 9.42 3.20 -5.23
N GLY A 92 8.48 2.54 -4.57
CA GLY A 92 8.75 1.43 -3.64
C GLY A 92 9.44 0.25 -4.30
N LEU A 93 8.97 -0.14 -5.49
CA LEU A 93 9.59 -1.18 -6.29
C LEU A 93 11.03 -0.80 -6.68
N SER A 94 11.26 0.45 -7.12
CA SER A 94 12.58 0.95 -7.46
C SER A 94 13.54 0.95 -6.26
N HIS A 95 13.04 1.30 -5.07
CA HIS A 95 13.81 1.29 -3.83
C HIS A 95 14.17 -0.15 -3.43
N ALA A 96 13.24 -1.10 -3.56
CA ALA A 96 13.49 -2.52 -3.31
C ALA A 96 14.56 -3.09 -4.26
N LEU A 97 14.51 -2.74 -5.55
CA LEU A 97 15.51 -3.14 -6.54
C LEU A 97 16.90 -2.58 -6.23
N ARG A 98 16.96 -1.36 -5.69
CA ARG A 98 18.20 -0.67 -5.28
C ARG A 98 18.63 -0.99 -3.84
N MET A 99 17.92 -1.88 -3.15
CA MET A 99 18.16 -2.27 -1.76
C MET A 99 18.16 -1.06 -0.78
N ARG A 100 17.25 -0.11 -0.98
CA ARG A 100 17.14 1.12 -0.17
C ARG A 100 15.93 1.07 0.74
N GLU A 101 16.15 1.23 2.04
CA GLU A 101 15.09 1.30 3.05
C GLU A 101 14.61 2.76 3.25
N ILE A 102 14.08 3.36 2.18
CA ILE A 102 13.53 4.72 2.21
C ILE A 102 12.01 4.62 2.39
N PRO A 103 11.41 5.36 3.33
CA PRO A 103 9.97 5.31 3.56
C PRO A 103 9.23 5.88 2.36
N LEU A 104 8.11 5.24 1.99
CA LEU A 104 7.22 5.78 0.98
C LEU A 104 6.64 7.12 1.45
N PRO A 105 6.43 8.08 0.53
CA PRO A 105 5.79 9.34 0.89
C PRO A 105 4.36 9.10 1.41
N ILE A 106 3.82 10.09 2.14
CA ILE A 106 2.48 10.10 2.73
C ILE A 106 2.31 9.14 3.92
N PHE A 107 2.42 7.83 3.71
CA PHE A 107 2.08 6.81 4.72
C PHE A 107 3.24 5.90 5.12
N GLY A 108 4.43 6.02 4.49
CA GLY A 108 5.53 5.09 4.75
C GLY A 108 6.04 5.11 6.19
N ARG A 109 5.99 6.25 6.88
CA ARG A 109 6.34 6.33 8.32
C ARG A 109 5.35 5.58 9.20
N TRP A 110 4.06 5.63 8.87
CA TRP A 110 3.04 4.87 9.56
C TRP A 110 3.17 3.37 9.26
N ALA A 111 3.39 3.01 8.00
CA ALA A 111 3.58 1.63 7.57
C ALA A 111 4.76 0.94 8.28
N SER A 112 5.85 1.66 8.55
CA SER A 112 7.00 1.14 9.31
C SER A 112 6.67 0.72 10.74
N ARG A 113 5.58 1.26 11.32
CA ARG A 113 5.11 0.95 12.69
C ARG A 113 4.17 -0.24 12.76
N LEU A 114 3.79 -0.84 11.62
CA LEU A 114 2.94 -2.03 11.62
C LEU A 114 3.61 -3.16 12.43
N PRO A 115 2.86 -3.92 13.24
CA PRO A 115 3.38 -4.97 14.11
C PRO A 115 3.73 -6.26 13.33
N ILE A 116 4.41 -6.10 12.20
CA ILE A 116 4.91 -7.18 11.34
C ILE A 116 6.41 -7.33 11.67
N ARG A 117 6.73 -8.35 12.47
CA ARG A 117 8.10 -8.69 12.92
C ARG A 117 8.58 -10.00 12.32
#